data_AF-A0A8S1J743-F1
#
_entry.id   AF-A0A8S1J743-F1
#
_cell.length_a   1.000
_cell.length_b   1.000
_cell.length_c   1.000
_cell.angle_alpha   90.00
_cell.angle_beta   90.00
_cell.angle_gamma   90.00
#
_symmetry.space_group_name_H-M   'P 1'
#
loop_
_entity.id
_entity.type
_entity.pdbx_description
1 polymer ?
#
loop_
_entity_poly.entity_id
_entity_poly.type
_entity_poly.pdbx_seq_one_letter_code
_entity_poly.pdbx_strand_id
1 'polypeptide(L)'
;MAPRRPRGAWLTAAACLLLLAVCAPRRAQAAVPDDLSNFQNEFVCSADVRIVRPRTIQDVQAAVSLHDKIMPLGAGHSWNKPFFCAGGATAAAANNHQSSANVAMTTMRPMTITVDEQEETAWIDAGILVVDALTYLSNYVTEVAPRGWTLASYPFWVKQTVAGAIATGTHGSTLKHGSLSQQVVALRVVLADGSLAEFNHHHHPFLMKAFRVNMGKLGIVTSVKFRIVREQPVIRTVSKGILPSAFLQSLREAQDMFNYNGEVPRWMNESQVFWIPQLNEFIRYDFDRGDDPDPNIREHVLRNERPDSTTLTEEVSSGEGIGYFHKVKGILRNSLTQILQQTIDARINYPLVGPRAVRTADPHDPFGVAKGVLWEEPRKKHPQPYWAHDIGKTAMAGNALALLTALPGGAFEAHEAYPTYPSTAALALVDHVLYDQYEVAIPFATMADCLAGMLETVYGEDIDGVDPVASSQDRGFRTAPLIRFVSQEEGLLSPTNDGPRMYINMEDYRYYNGGGQRNEPFFRLMAFVRGSPLCNARMHWGKAGWPDAGCFSGAEEYPETWCDFGCAVRALDPWGKFQDSAGDRWNWEGADLERCCNEGGYDRSIEGCNCQVPRLRSVEDCPPSPFYTDQ
;
A
#
# COMPACT_ATOMS: atom_id res chain seq x y z
N MET A 1 -25.41 31.89 60.54
CA MET A 1 -24.86 30.54 60.38
C MET A 1 -25.86 29.66 59.64
N ALA A 2 -25.52 29.21 58.43
CA ALA A 2 -25.82 27.88 57.87
C ALA A 2 -25.11 27.76 56.50
N PRO A 3 -24.53 26.59 56.14
CA PRO A 3 -23.46 26.50 55.14
C PRO A 3 -23.92 26.02 53.75
N ARG A 4 -23.08 26.31 52.74
CA ARG A 4 -23.20 25.88 51.34
C ARG A 4 -23.00 24.36 51.18
N ARG A 5 -23.75 23.72 50.28
CA ARG A 5 -23.49 22.36 49.75
C ARG A 5 -22.84 22.44 48.35
N PRO A 6 -21.88 21.55 48.00
CA PRO A 6 -21.21 21.57 46.71
C PRO A 6 -21.96 20.73 45.66
N ARG A 7 -21.90 21.19 44.39
CA ARG A 7 -22.32 20.45 43.20
C ARG A 7 -21.11 19.69 42.65
N GLY A 8 -21.12 18.36 42.74
CA GLY A 8 -20.09 17.51 42.15
C GLY A 8 -20.41 16.04 42.35
N ALA A 9 -21.21 15.44 41.45
CA ALA A 9 -21.42 13.99 41.44
C ALA A 9 -21.94 13.41 40.10
N TRP A 10 -22.07 14.20 39.02
CA TRP A 10 -22.68 13.71 37.77
C TRP A 10 -21.70 13.53 36.59
N LEU A 11 -20.40 13.84 36.75
CA LEU A 11 -19.40 13.74 35.68
C LEU A 11 -18.50 12.50 35.74
N THR A 12 -18.56 11.68 36.80
CA THR A 12 -17.64 10.55 36.99
C THR A 12 -18.17 9.20 36.48
N ALA A 13 -19.48 9.04 36.28
CA ALA A 13 -20.04 7.77 35.80
C ALA A 13 -19.93 7.57 34.28
N ALA A 14 -19.96 8.65 33.48
CA ALA A 14 -19.83 8.58 32.03
C ALA A 14 -18.40 8.27 31.55
N ALA A 15 -17.38 8.66 32.34
CA ALA A 15 -15.97 8.41 32.01
C ALA A 15 -15.56 6.93 32.23
N CYS A 16 -16.13 6.23 33.22
CA CYS A 16 -15.79 4.83 33.49
C CYS A 16 -16.36 3.82 32.49
N LEU A 17 -17.49 4.13 31.83
CA LEU A 17 -18.07 3.24 30.80
C LEU A 17 -17.33 3.33 29.46
N LEU A 18 -16.66 4.45 29.17
CA LEU A 18 -15.80 4.60 27.99
C LEU A 18 -14.45 3.89 28.14
N LEU A 19 -13.91 3.78 29.37
CA LEU A 19 -12.63 3.13 29.64
C LEU A 19 -12.69 1.59 29.59
N LEU A 20 -13.83 0.97 29.93
CA LEU A 20 -13.96 -0.49 29.93
C LEU A 20 -14.14 -1.10 28.52
N ALA A 21 -14.51 -0.31 27.51
CA ALA A 21 -14.56 -0.76 26.12
C ALA A 21 -13.16 -0.76 25.44
N VAL A 22 -12.16 -0.13 26.06
CA VAL A 22 -10.79 0.02 25.51
C VAL A 22 -9.86 -1.12 25.94
N CYS A 23 -10.18 -1.87 26.99
CA CYS A 23 -9.30 -2.92 27.55
C CYS A 23 -9.74 -4.38 27.28
N ALA A 24 -10.68 -4.63 26.36
CA ALA A 24 -10.91 -6.01 25.92
C ALA A 24 -9.73 -6.48 25.05
N PRO A 25 -9.13 -7.67 25.29
CA PRO A 25 -8.10 -8.20 24.41
C PRO A 25 -8.73 -8.41 23.03
N ARG A 26 -8.31 -7.60 22.07
CA ARG A 26 -8.72 -7.78 20.67
C ARG A 26 -8.14 -9.11 20.22
N ARG A 27 -8.99 -10.12 20.08
CA ARG A 27 -8.66 -11.29 19.26
C ARG A 27 -8.28 -10.75 17.89
N ALA A 28 -7.14 -11.18 17.36
CA ALA A 28 -6.69 -10.88 16.00
C ALA A 28 -7.81 -11.23 15.01
N GLN A 29 -8.58 -10.21 14.63
CA GLN A 29 -9.67 -10.35 13.70
C GLN A 29 -9.05 -10.08 12.34
N ALA A 30 -8.61 -11.16 11.69
CA ALA A 30 -8.31 -11.15 10.28
C ALA A 30 -9.58 -10.73 9.55
N ALA A 31 -9.66 -9.48 9.13
CA ALA A 31 -10.76 -8.98 8.32
C ALA A 31 -10.52 -9.47 6.89
N VAL A 32 -10.90 -10.71 6.60
CA VAL A 32 -11.36 -11.05 5.26
C VAL A 32 -12.79 -10.52 5.21
N PRO A 33 -13.20 -9.73 4.20
CA PRO A 33 -14.59 -9.31 4.10
C PRO A 33 -15.50 -10.54 4.13
N ASP A 34 -16.73 -10.39 4.63
CA ASP A 34 -17.68 -11.50 4.70
C ASP A 34 -18.03 -12.01 3.28
N ASP A 35 -17.77 -11.21 2.25
CA ASP A 35 -17.72 -11.52 0.82
C ASP A 35 -16.28 -11.55 0.27
N LEU A 36 -16.06 -12.12 -0.92
CA LEU A 36 -14.73 -12.14 -1.54
C LEU A 36 -14.49 -10.83 -2.30
N SER A 37 -14.33 -9.73 -1.56
CA SER A 37 -14.12 -8.39 -2.11
C SER A 37 -12.80 -7.76 -1.65
N ASN A 38 -12.41 -6.65 -2.30
CA ASN A 38 -11.28 -5.84 -1.83
C ASN A 38 -11.66 -4.99 -0.61
N PHE A 39 -10.68 -4.34 0.01
CA PHE A 39 -10.88 -3.51 1.22
C PHE A 39 -11.88 -2.35 1.03
N GLN A 40 -12.11 -1.89 -0.20
CA GLN A 40 -13.13 -0.89 -0.55
C GLN A 40 -14.56 -1.48 -0.63
N ASN A 41 -14.70 -2.81 -0.63
CA ASN A 41 -15.90 -3.56 -1.03
C ASN A 41 -16.43 -3.16 -2.43
N GLU A 42 -15.54 -2.72 -3.31
CA GLU A 42 -15.88 -2.23 -4.65
C GLU A 42 -15.75 -3.35 -5.68
N PHE A 43 -14.66 -4.09 -5.60
CA PHE A 43 -14.38 -5.20 -6.51
C PHE A 43 -14.68 -6.51 -5.82
N VAL A 44 -15.60 -7.29 -6.40
CA VAL A 44 -15.99 -8.61 -5.91
C VAL A 44 -15.53 -9.68 -6.91
N CYS A 45 -14.96 -10.77 -6.40
CA CYS A 45 -14.64 -11.93 -7.23
C CYS A 45 -15.92 -12.60 -7.75
N SER A 46 -15.79 -13.41 -8.80
CA SER A 46 -16.92 -14.14 -9.35
C SER A 46 -17.50 -15.15 -8.34
N ALA A 47 -18.81 -15.39 -8.39
CA ALA A 47 -19.53 -16.21 -7.40
C ALA A 47 -19.12 -17.69 -7.41
N ASP A 48 -18.48 -18.16 -8.48
CA ASP A 48 -17.90 -19.50 -8.61
C ASP A 48 -16.54 -19.65 -7.90
N VAL A 49 -15.87 -18.54 -7.58
CA VAL A 49 -14.60 -18.56 -6.84
C VAL A 49 -14.87 -18.89 -5.37
N ARG A 50 -14.34 -20.03 -4.92
CA ARG A 50 -14.46 -20.49 -3.53
C ARG A 50 -13.46 -19.78 -2.63
N ILE A 51 -13.75 -19.73 -1.33
CA ILE A 51 -12.80 -19.29 -0.31
C ILE A 51 -12.35 -20.50 0.49
N VAL A 52 -11.05 -20.81 0.42
CA VAL A 52 -10.41 -21.79 1.29
C VAL A 52 -9.78 -21.07 2.47
N ARG A 53 -10.06 -21.55 3.69
CA ARG A 53 -9.51 -21.02 4.95
C ARG A 53 -8.58 -22.06 5.57
N PRO A 54 -7.33 -22.17 5.10
CA PRO A 54 -6.40 -23.19 5.59
C PRO A 54 -6.02 -22.93 7.05
N ARG A 55 -5.73 -24.00 7.80
CA ARG A 55 -5.11 -23.90 9.13
C ARG A 55 -3.63 -24.28 9.07
N THR A 56 -3.28 -25.19 8.18
CA THR A 56 -1.93 -25.78 8.05
C THR A 56 -1.41 -25.66 6.63
N ILE A 57 -0.11 -25.92 6.43
CA ILE A 57 0.48 -26.00 5.09
C ILE A 57 -0.17 -27.14 4.28
N GLN A 58 -0.52 -28.25 4.94
CA GLN A 58 -1.20 -29.38 4.30
C GLN A 58 -2.56 -28.98 3.74
N ASP A 59 -3.30 -28.08 4.41
CA ASP A 59 -4.55 -27.54 3.87
C ASP A 59 -4.31 -26.68 2.62
N VAL A 60 -3.20 -25.93 2.59
CA VAL A 60 -2.79 -25.15 1.41
C VAL A 60 -2.44 -26.08 0.25
N GLN A 61 -1.65 -27.13 0.50
CA GLN A 61 -1.32 -28.15 -0.50
C GLN A 61 -2.57 -28.87 -1.01
N ALA A 62 -3.51 -29.22 -0.12
CA ALA A 62 -4.78 -29.81 -0.50
C ALA A 62 -5.61 -28.86 -1.37
N ALA A 63 -5.68 -27.57 -1.02
CA ALA A 63 -6.37 -26.57 -1.82
C ALA A 63 -5.78 -26.47 -3.23
N VAL A 64 -4.46 -26.44 -3.34
CA VAL A 64 -3.75 -26.48 -4.62
C VAL A 64 -4.14 -27.76 -5.37
N SER A 65 -4.06 -28.94 -4.78
CA SER A 65 -4.40 -30.19 -5.48
C SER A 65 -5.87 -30.31 -5.90
N LEU A 66 -6.80 -29.67 -5.20
CA LEU A 66 -8.25 -29.81 -5.43
C LEU A 66 -8.82 -28.85 -6.48
N HIS A 67 -8.13 -27.75 -6.77
CA HIS A 67 -8.64 -26.68 -7.60
C HIS A 67 -7.76 -26.42 -8.82
N ASP A 68 -8.39 -26.08 -9.93
CA ASP A 68 -7.72 -25.82 -11.21
C ASP A 68 -7.06 -24.46 -11.23
N LYS A 69 -7.69 -23.46 -10.61
CA LYS A 69 -7.17 -22.11 -10.47
C LYS A 69 -7.14 -21.68 -9.01
N ILE A 70 -6.02 -21.14 -8.58
CA ILE A 70 -5.78 -20.79 -7.19
C ILE A 70 -5.12 -19.42 -7.10
N MET A 71 -5.59 -18.61 -6.15
CA MET A 71 -4.96 -17.34 -5.80
C MET A 71 -4.76 -17.23 -4.29
N PRO A 72 -3.54 -16.95 -3.78
CA PRO A 72 -3.37 -16.61 -2.39
C PRO A 72 -4.02 -15.26 -2.07
N LEU A 73 -4.85 -15.23 -1.03
CA LEU A 73 -5.51 -14.02 -0.54
C LEU A 73 -4.87 -13.59 0.79
N GLY A 74 -4.34 -12.36 0.80
CA GLY A 74 -3.82 -11.70 1.99
C GLY A 74 -4.92 -10.96 2.76
N ALA A 75 -4.70 -9.67 3.01
CA ALA A 75 -5.62 -8.79 3.74
C ALA A 75 -6.62 -8.03 2.84
N GLY A 76 -6.72 -8.37 1.55
CA GLY A 76 -7.67 -7.71 0.61
C GLY A 76 -7.32 -6.27 0.21
N HIS A 77 -6.11 -5.78 0.52
CA HIS A 77 -5.65 -4.40 0.26
C HIS A 77 -5.17 -4.15 -1.18
N SER A 78 -5.69 -4.86 -2.17
CA SER A 78 -5.42 -4.57 -3.59
C SER A 78 -6.55 -3.71 -4.15
N TRP A 79 -6.21 -2.70 -4.95
CA TRP A 79 -7.18 -1.93 -5.73
C TRP A 79 -7.63 -2.67 -7.00
N ASN A 80 -6.90 -3.70 -7.44
CA ASN A 80 -7.17 -4.36 -8.72
C ASN A 80 -7.78 -5.73 -8.50
N LYS A 81 -9.02 -5.93 -8.97
CA LYS A 81 -9.73 -7.22 -8.97
C LYS A 81 -8.84 -8.39 -9.41
N PRO A 82 -8.09 -8.28 -10.54
CA PRO A 82 -7.26 -9.38 -10.99
C PRO A 82 -6.10 -9.72 -10.04
N PHE A 83 -5.64 -8.82 -9.18
CA PHE A 83 -4.50 -9.16 -8.31
C PHE A 83 -4.91 -9.84 -7.00
N PHE A 84 -6.21 -10.11 -6.80
CA PHE A 84 -6.67 -10.88 -5.65
C PHE A 84 -7.74 -11.92 -5.96
N CYS A 85 -8.31 -11.96 -7.16
CA CYS A 85 -9.26 -13.01 -7.56
C CYS A 85 -8.58 -14.09 -8.41
N ALA A 86 -8.78 -15.36 -8.05
CA ALA A 86 -8.44 -16.48 -8.93
C ALA A 86 -9.17 -16.38 -10.27
N GLY A 87 -8.52 -16.85 -11.34
CA GLY A 87 -9.12 -16.92 -12.67
C GLY A 87 -10.38 -17.79 -12.69
N GLY A 88 -11.40 -17.35 -13.44
CA GLY A 88 -12.61 -18.14 -13.68
C GLY A 88 -12.42 -19.18 -14.78
N ALA A 89 -13.32 -20.16 -14.86
CA ALA A 89 -13.42 -21.04 -16.02
C ALA A 89 -13.78 -20.19 -17.26
N THR A 90 -13.07 -20.37 -18.37
CA THR A 90 -13.47 -19.74 -19.64
C THR A 90 -14.86 -20.26 -20.05
N ALA A 91 -15.64 -19.48 -20.81
CA ALA A 91 -16.97 -19.90 -21.26
C ALA A 91 -16.97 -21.24 -22.03
N ALA A 92 -15.84 -21.65 -22.61
CA ALA A 92 -15.64 -22.95 -23.25
C ALA A 92 -15.43 -24.11 -22.27
N ALA A 93 -15.08 -23.84 -21.01
CA ALA A 93 -14.77 -24.81 -19.97
C ALA A 93 -15.93 -25.06 -18.97
N ALA A 94 -17.06 -24.39 -19.15
CA ALA A 94 -18.27 -24.55 -18.32
C ALA A 94 -18.82 -26.00 -18.27
N ASN A 95 -18.37 -26.87 -19.18
CA ASN A 95 -18.78 -28.27 -19.25
C ASN A 95 -17.87 -29.24 -18.45
N ASN A 96 -16.76 -28.77 -17.88
CA ASN A 96 -15.73 -29.61 -17.26
C ASN A 96 -15.41 -29.20 -15.82
N HIS A 97 -16.41 -29.01 -14.94
CA HIS A 97 -16.26 -28.87 -13.48
C HIS A 97 -15.02 -28.10 -12.97
N GLN A 98 -14.59 -27.04 -13.68
CA GLN A 98 -13.41 -26.29 -13.27
C GLN A 98 -13.72 -25.57 -11.98
N SER A 99 -12.83 -25.70 -10.99
CA SER A 99 -13.01 -25.09 -9.68
C SER A 99 -11.89 -24.11 -9.37
N SER A 100 -12.28 -22.88 -9.06
CA SER A 100 -11.38 -21.79 -8.72
C SER A 100 -11.50 -21.47 -7.23
N ALA A 101 -10.38 -21.17 -6.57
CA ALA A 101 -10.43 -20.77 -5.18
C ALA A 101 -9.37 -19.73 -4.79
N ASN A 102 -9.78 -18.85 -3.89
CA ASN A 102 -8.89 -17.99 -3.13
C ASN A 102 -8.51 -18.65 -1.81
N VAL A 103 -7.22 -18.69 -1.49
CA VAL A 103 -6.69 -19.29 -0.26
C VAL A 103 -6.37 -18.18 0.73
N ALA A 104 -7.19 -18.03 1.77
CA ALA A 104 -7.06 -16.97 2.77
C ALA A 104 -5.91 -17.25 3.74
N MET A 105 -4.70 -16.80 3.40
CA MET A 105 -3.47 -17.10 4.15
C MET A 105 -3.49 -16.54 5.58
N THR A 106 -4.32 -15.52 5.83
CA THR A 106 -4.54 -14.93 7.17
C THR A 106 -5.26 -15.86 8.15
N THR A 107 -5.75 -17.04 7.72
CA THR A 107 -6.43 -18.02 8.59
C THR A 107 -5.53 -19.14 9.10
N MET A 108 -4.29 -19.26 8.62
CA MET A 108 -3.34 -20.28 9.08
C MET A 108 -3.10 -20.17 10.59
N ARG A 109 -3.06 -21.26 11.34
CA ARG A 109 -2.84 -21.23 12.80
C ARG A 109 -2.08 -22.48 13.28
N PRO A 110 -1.09 -22.33 14.19
CA PRO A 110 -0.50 -21.06 14.63
C PRO A 110 0.28 -20.41 13.48
N MET A 111 0.35 -19.08 13.47
CA MET A 111 1.34 -18.35 12.67
C MET A 111 2.54 -18.05 13.56
N THR A 112 3.73 -18.10 12.97
CA THR A 112 5.01 -18.08 13.69
C THR A 112 5.94 -17.02 13.12
N ILE A 113 6.76 -16.46 14.02
CA ILE A 113 7.92 -15.64 13.69
C ILE A 113 9.10 -16.27 14.41
N THR A 114 10.17 -16.59 13.69
CA THR A 114 11.40 -17.17 14.25
C THR A 114 12.58 -16.29 13.87
N VAL A 115 13.25 -15.75 14.88
CA VAL A 115 14.41 -14.85 14.72
C VAL A 115 15.70 -15.66 14.83
N ASP A 116 16.61 -15.43 13.90
CA ASP A 116 18.00 -15.88 13.92
C ASP A 116 18.90 -14.65 14.09
N GLU A 117 19.42 -14.46 15.30
CA GLU A 117 20.23 -13.30 15.66
C GLU A 117 21.66 -13.37 15.12
N GLN A 118 22.15 -14.56 14.77
CA GLN A 118 23.49 -14.72 14.20
C GLN A 118 23.49 -14.28 12.75
N GLU A 119 22.45 -14.66 12.01
CA GLU A 119 22.27 -14.29 10.61
C GLU A 119 21.53 -12.95 10.42
N GLU A 120 21.08 -12.32 11.52
CA GLU A 120 20.23 -11.12 11.52
C GLU A 120 19.06 -11.25 10.54
N THR A 121 18.33 -12.37 10.67
CA THR A 121 17.17 -12.69 9.82
C THR A 121 15.98 -13.18 10.63
N ALA A 122 14.78 -13.06 10.06
CA ALA A 122 13.56 -13.62 10.64
C ALA A 122 12.73 -14.37 9.59
N TRP A 123 12.35 -15.61 9.89
CA TRP A 123 11.26 -16.30 9.20
C TRP A 123 9.94 -15.79 9.74
N ILE A 124 9.07 -15.32 8.83
CA ILE A 124 7.75 -14.76 9.14
C ILE A 124 6.72 -15.45 8.25
N ASP A 125 5.71 -16.08 8.86
CA ASP A 125 4.65 -16.73 8.10
C ASP A 125 3.87 -15.74 7.22
N ALA A 126 3.55 -16.17 6.00
CA ALA A 126 3.07 -15.32 4.92
C ALA A 126 1.80 -14.51 5.23
N GLY A 127 0.94 -15.06 6.09
CA GLY A 127 -0.34 -14.47 6.51
C GLY A 127 -0.23 -13.42 7.63
N ILE A 128 0.96 -13.24 8.23
CA ILE A 128 1.20 -12.23 9.26
C ILE A 128 1.19 -10.84 8.63
N LEU A 129 0.58 -9.87 9.31
CA LEU A 129 0.59 -8.47 8.86
C LEU A 129 1.96 -7.84 9.10
N VAL A 130 2.38 -6.92 8.23
CA VAL A 130 3.65 -6.18 8.42
C VAL A 130 3.70 -5.50 9.78
N VAL A 131 2.59 -4.92 10.26
CA VAL A 131 2.50 -4.31 11.60
C VAL A 131 2.69 -5.31 12.74
N ASP A 132 2.16 -6.52 12.60
CA ASP A 132 2.30 -7.57 13.61
C ASP A 132 3.75 -8.09 13.65
N ALA A 133 4.39 -8.19 12.47
CA ALA A 133 5.81 -8.52 12.36
C ALA A 133 6.70 -7.44 13.02
N LEU A 134 6.49 -6.16 12.70
CA LEU A 134 7.23 -5.05 13.31
C LEU A 134 7.05 -5.02 14.84
N THR A 135 5.80 -5.21 15.31
CA THR A 135 5.49 -5.25 16.74
C THR A 135 6.16 -6.44 17.43
N TYR A 136 6.17 -7.62 16.80
CA TYR A 136 6.87 -8.78 17.36
C TYR A 136 8.37 -8.53 17.45
N LEU A 137 8.98 -8.05 16.37
CA LEU A 137 10.43 -7.83 16.29
C LEU A 137 10.89 -6.77 17.30
N SER A 138 10.17 -5.67 17.47
CA SER A 138 10.54 -4.62 18.43
C SER A 138 10.40 -5.07 19.89
N ASN A 139 9.50 -6.04 20.16
CA ASN A 139 9.36 -6.64 21.48
C ASN A 139 10.25 -7.88 21.71
N TYR A 140 10.92 -8.38 20.67
CA TYR A 140 11.86 -9.50 20.75
C TYR A 140 13.21 -9.01 21.29
N VAL A 141 13.29 -8.84 22.61
CA VAL A 141 14.46 -8.29 23.31
C VAL A 141 15.38 -9.40 23.82
N THR A 142 16.67 -9.29 23.51
CA THR A 142 17.73 -10.22 23.95
C THR A 142 18.97 -9.45 24.40
N GLU A 143 20.01 -10.15 24.86
CA GLU A 143 21.31 -9.51 25.13
C GLU A 143 21.95 -8.92 23.86
N VAL A 144 21.71 -9.55 22.71
CA VAL A 144 22.20 -9.09 21.41
C VAL A 144 21.40 -7.85 21.00
N ALA A 145 20.07 -7.89 21.05
CA ALA A 145 19.21 -6.77 20.71
C ALA A 145 18.41 -6.29 21.93
N PRO A 146 19.00 -5.48 22.83
CA PRO A 146 18.37 -5.06 24.09
C PRO A 146 17.14 -4.15 23.88
N ARG A 147 16.92 -3.67 22.66
CA ARG A 147 15.78 -2.83 22.26
C ARG A 147 14.92 -3.47 21.18
N GLY A 148 15.19 -4.74 20.86
CA GLY A 148 14.52 -5.45 19.79
C GLY A 148 15.09 -5.20 18.41
N TRP A 149 14.38 -5.74 17.43
CA TRP A 149 14.72 -5.74 16.02
C TRP A 149 13.64 -5.02 15.21
N THR A 150 13.95 -4.70 13.96
CA THR A 150 13.01 -4.11 13.01
C THR A 150 13.38 -4.50 11.59
N LEU A 151 12.52 -4.14 10.63
CA LEU A 151 12.85 -4.25 9.21
C LEU A 151 13.69 -3.05 8.79
N ALA A 152 14.65 -3.26 7.88
CA ALA A 152 15.55 -2.19 7.44
C ALA A 152 14.81 -1.04 6.75
N SER A 153 13.72 -1.33 6.04
CA SER A 153 12.77 -0.31 5.56
C SER A 153 11.38 -0.92 5.43
N TYR A 154 10.33 -0.15 5.69
CA TYR A 154 8.96 -0.63 5.66
C TYR A 154 8.00 0.49 5.17
N PRO A 155 6.80 0.13 4.68
CA PRO A 155 5.88 1.09 4.07
C PRO A 155 5.14 1.96 5.09
N PHE A 156 4.53 3.03 4.58
CA PHE A 156 3.56 3.84 5.32
C PHE A 156 2.32 3.03 5.74
N TRP A 157 1.82 2.17 4.83
CA TRP A 157 0.69 1.28 5.11
C TRP A 157 1.18 -0.12 5.52
N VAL A 158 1.06 -0.47 6.79
CA VAL A 158 1.62 -1.70 7.39
C VAL A 158 0.58 -2.80 7.66
N LYS A 159 -0.65 -2.66 7.15
CA LYS A 159 -1.73 -3.65 7.35
C LYS A 159 -1.85 -4.69 6.24
N GLN A 160 -0.92 -4.70 5.30
CA GLN A 160 -0.79 -5.80 4.34
C GLN A 160 -0.18 -7.02 5.01
N THR A 161 -0.51 -8.22 4.53
CA THR A 161 0.25 -9.42 4.89
C THR A 161 1.67 -9.32 4.32
N VAL A 162 2.67 -9.92 4.97
CA VAL A 162 4.06 -9.85 4.51
C VAL A 162 4.21 -10.42 3.11
N ALA A 163 3.53 -11.53 2.77
CA ALA A 163 3.56 -12.11 1.43
C ALA A 163 2.88 -11.21 0.39
N GLY A 164 1.74 -10.58 0.73
CA GLY A 164 1.08 -9.63 -0.15
C GLY A 164 1.94 -8.39 -0.40
N ALA A 165 2.61 -7.88 0.64
CA ALA A 165 3.48 -6.72 0.55
C ALA A 165 4.66 -6.96 -0.42
N ILE A 166 5.33 -8.11 -0.33
CA ILE A 166 6.44 -8.43 -1.25
C ILE A 166 5.95 -8.79 -2.66
N ALA A 167 4.76 -9.36 -2.80
CA ALA A 167 4.21 -9.75 -4.10
C ALA A 167 3.99 -8.53 -5.00
N THR A 168 3.65 -7.38 -4.42
CA THR A 168 3.33 -6.14 -5.15
C THR A 168 4.42 -5.07 -5.08
N GLY A 169 5.62 -5.38 -4.61
CA GLY A 169 6.73 -4.42 -4.53
C GLY A 169 6.55 -3.31 -3.49
N THR A 170 5.83 -3.58 -2.40
CA THR A 170 5.58 -2.60 -1.34
C THR A 170 6.88 -2.06 -0.75
N HIS A 171 6.99 -0.74 -0.62
CA HIS A 171 8.26 -0.07 -0.28
C HIS A 171 8.09 1.06 0.74
N GLY A 172 9.20 1.38 1.42
CA GLY A 172 9.39 2.62 2.17
C GLY A 172 9.95 3.73 1.27
N SER A 173 10.79 4.60 1.83
CA SER A 173 11.62 5.54 1.07
C SER A 173 13.06 5.34 1.50
N THR A 174 13.90 4.80 0.61
CA THR A 174 15.29 4.45 0.92
C THR A 174 16.05 4.15 -0.36
N LEU A 175 17.29 4.60 -0.42
CA LEU A 175 18.24 4.29 -1.50
C LEU A 175 19.18 3.14 -1.13
N LYS A 176 19.00 2.52 0.05
CA LYS A 176 19.86 1.45 0.57
C LYS A 176 19.19 0.09 0.56
N HIS A 177 17.90 0.03 0.91
CA HIS A 177 17.23 -1.24 1.21
C HIS A 177 16.19 -1.67 0.18
N GLY A 178 15.85 -0.81 -0.79
CA GLY A 178 14.77 -1.06 -1.75
C GLY A 178 13.38 -1.20 -1.09
N SER A 179 12.51 -1.89 -1.79
CA SER A 179 11.22 -2.41 -1.33
C SER A 179 11.39 -3.51 -0.27
N LEU A 180 10.28 -3.91 0.34
CA LEU A 180 10.27 -5.09 1.20
C LEU A 180 10.69 -6.36 0.46
N SER A 181 10.41 -6.44 -0.85
CA SER A 181 10.76 -7.63 -1.64
C SER A 181 12.28 -7.81 -1.76
N GLN A 182 13.05 -6.73 -1.91
CA GLN A 182 14.51 -6.78 -2.00
C GLN A 182 15.18 -7.20 -0.66
N GLN A 183 14.50 -6.98 0.46
CA GLN A 183 14.96 -7.39 1.79
C GLN A 183 14.75 -8.90 2.06
N VAL A 184 14.04 -9.61 1.18
CA VAL A 184 13.82 -11.06 1.30
C VAL A 184 15.09 -11.82 0.88
N VAL A 185 15.48 -12.78 1.71
CA VAL A 185 16.65 -13.65 1.48
C VAL A 185 16.27 -15.11 1.18
N ALA A 186 15.10 -15.56 1.63
CA ALA A 186 14.56 -16.88 1.30
C ALA A 186 13.02 -16.91 1.43
N LEU A 187 12.37 -17.88 0.79
CA LEU A 187 10.92 -18.07 0.76
C LEU A 187 10.59 -19.56 0.80
N ARG A 188 9.48 -19.91 1.45
CA ARG A 188 8.84 -21.23 1.34
C ARG A 188 7.56 -21.11 0.56
N VAL A 189 7.36 -21.98 -0.42
CA VAL A 189 6.33 -21.84 -1.44
C VAL A 189 5.69 -23.19 -1.74
N VAL A 190 4.35 -23.24 -1.76
CA VAL A 190 3.60 -24.36 -2.33
C VAL A 190 3.46 -24.13 -3.84
N LEU A 191 4.03 -25.04 -4.63
CA LEU A 191 4.10 -24.97 -6.09
C LEU A 191 2.83 -25.48 -6.76
N ALA A 192 2.73 -25.36 -8.08
CA ALA A 192 1.54 -25.75 -8.83
C ALA A 192 1.20 -27.26 -8.71
N ASP A 193 2.21 -28.09 -8.51
CA ASP A 193 2.09 -29.54 -8.28
C ASP A 193 1.69 -29.90 -6.83
N GLY A 194 1.56 -28.90 -5.95
CA GLY A 194 1.24 -29.06 -4.53
C GLY A 194 2.45 -29.38 -3.63
N SER A 195 3.66 -29.50 -4.17
CA SER A 195 4.87 -29.67 -3.37
C SER A 195 5.26 -28.39 -2.63
N LEU A 196 5.91 -28.53 -1.48
CA LEU A 196 6.50 -27.40 -0.73
C LEU A 196 7.99 -27.31 -1.05
N ALA A 197 8.44 -26.15 -1.52
CA ALA A 197 9.84 -25.88 -1.85
C ALA A 197 10.36 -24.63 -1.14
N GLU A 198 11.68 -24.55 -0.93
CA GLU A 198 12.36 -23.37 -0.41
C GLU A 198 13.26 -22.76 -1.48
N PHE A 199 13.14 -21.44 -1.68
CA PHE A 199 13.92 -20.68 -2.65
C PHE A 199 14.79 -19.65 -1.92
N ASN A 200 16.05 -19.52 -2.35
CA ASN A 200 16.99 -18.55 -1.81
C ASN A 200 18.03 -18.19 -2.89
N HIS A 201 18.78 -17.12 -2.67
CA HIS A 201 19.74 -16.61 -3.64
C HIS A 201 20.92 -17.58 -3.90
N HIS A 202 21.29 -18.44 -2.95
CA HIS A 202 22.44 -19.33 -3.10
C HIS A 202 22.14 -20.53 -4.01
N HIS A 203 20.94 -21.08 -3.91
CA HIS A 203 20.55 -22.29 -4.65
C HIS A 203 19.70 -21.97 -5.88
N HIS A 204 18.97 -20.86 -5.87
CA HIS A 204 18.01 -20.50 -6.91
C HIS A 204 18.09 -18.99 -7.25
N PRO A 205 19.26 -18.45 -7.65
CA PRO A 205 19.46 -17.01 -7.82
C PRO A 205 18.46 -16.38 -8.79
N PHE A 206 18.19 -17.03 -9.93
CA PHE A 206 17.23 -16.57 -10.92
C PHE A 206 15.79 -16.57 -10.38
N LEU A 207 15.32 -17.69 -9.82
CA LEU A 207 13.97 -17.78 -9.26
C LEU A 207 13.78 -16.85 -8.07
N MET A 208 14.82 -16.60 -7.27
CA MET A 208 14.77 -15.61 -6.19
C MET A 208 14.48 -14.21 -6.71
N LYS A 209 15.07 -13.81 -7.85
CA LYS A 209 14.73 -12.54 -8.53
C LYS A 209 13.29 -12.54 -9.03
N ALA A 210 12.78 -13.66 -9.54
CA ALA A 210 11.40 -13.77 -9.98
C ALA A 210 10.40 -13.70 -8.79
N PHE A 211 10.76 -14.26 -7.64
CA PHE A 211 9.91 -14.19 -6.46
C PHE A 211 9.82 -12.80 -5.83
N ARG A 212 10.82 -11.93 -6.05
CA ARG A 212 10.76 -10.53 -5.65
C ARG A 212 9.84 -9.77 -6.60
N VAL A 213 8.66 -9.38 -6.11
CA VAL A 213 7.53 -8.90 -6.92
C VAL A 213 7.00 -9.99 -7.86
N ASN A 214 6.28 -10.96 -7.28
CA ASN A 214 5.81 -12.14 -8.01
C ASN A 214 4.31 -12.13 -8.38
N MET A 215 3.54 -11.17 -7.87
CA MET A 215 2.10 -11.04 -8.14
C MET A 215 1.26 -12.31 -7.90
N GLY A 216 1.74 -13.23 -7.06
CA GLY A 216 1.11 -14.52 -6.76
C GLY A 216 1.26 -15.58 -7.86
N LYS A 217 2.10 -15.38 -8.88
CA LYS A 217 2.17 -16.21 -10.10
C LYS A 217 3.07 -17.43 -10.04
N LEU A 218 3.93 -17.49 -9.04
CA LEU A 218 4.99 -18.51 -8.95
C LEU A 218 4.70 -19.56 -7.86
N GLY A 219 3.52 -19.51 -7.25
CA GLY A 219 3.13 -20.36 -6.13
C GLY A 219 2.50 -19.61 -4.95
N ILE A 220 2.00 -20.37 -3.97
CA ILE A 220 1.55 -19.80 -2.70
C ILE A 220 2.74 -19.71 -1.75
N VAL A 221 3.23 -18.50 -1.52
CA VAL A 221 4.21 -18.22 -0.46
C VAL A 221 3.58 -18.52 0.90
N THR A 222 4.20 -19.40 1.69
CA THR A 222 3.75 -19.80 3.03
C THR A 222 4.58 -19.16 4.13
N SER A 223 5.86 -18.84 3.88
CA SER A 223 6.74 -18.17 4.83
C SER A 223 7.83 -17.39 4.10
N VAL A 224 8.26 -16.28 4.69
CA VAL A 224 9.25 -15.35 4.13
C VAL A 224 10.39 -15.16 5.12
N LYS A 225 11.63 -15.30 4.67
CA LYS A 225 12.82 -14.95 5.45
C LYS A 225 13.29 -13.54 5.09
N PHE A 226 13.16 -12.60 6.01
CA PHE A 226 13.63 -11.22 5.86
C PHE A 226 14.98 -11.03 6.53
N ARG A 227 15.80 -10.12 5.99
CA ARG A 227 16.83 -9.45 6.81
C ARG A 227 16.14 -8.56 7.85
N ILE A 228 16.65 -8.57 9.06
CA ILE A 228 16.25 -7.66 10.14
C ILE A 228 17.46 -6.85 10.58
N VAL A 229 17.22 -5.71 11.19
CA VAL A 229 18.26 -4.86 11.76
C VAL A 229 17.88 -4.54 13.20
N ARG A 230 18.88 -4.20 14.02
CA ARG A 230 18.62 -3.77 15.40
C ARG A 230 17.86 -2.46 15.41
N GLU A 231 17.04 -2.28 16.42
CA GLU A 231 16.41 -0.98 16.68
C GLU A 231 17.46 0.10 16.93
N GLN A 232 17.35 1.20 16.20
CA GLN A 232 18.29 2.33 16.24
C GLN A 232 17.52 3.65 16.34
N PRO A 233 18.09 4.68 16.99
CA PRO A 233 17.48 5.99 16.99
C PRO A 233 17.47 6.58 15.59
N VAL A 234 16.37 7.24 15.25
CA VAL A 234 16.20 7.95 13.99
C VAL A 234 15.79 9.37 14.33
N ILE A 235 16.54 10.34 13.81
CA ILE A 235 16.24 11.76 13.89
C ILE A 235 15.32 12.10 12.72
N ARG A 236 14.10 12.50 13.04
CA ARG A 236 13.12 13.01 12.09
C ARG A 236 13.24 14.53 12.00
N THR A 237 13.64 15.04 10.86
CA THR A 237 13.63 16.49 10.56
C THR A 237 12.45 16.82 9.66
N VAL A 238 11.77 17.95 9.91
CA VAL A 238 10.61 18.39 9.14
C VAL A 238 10.88 19.76 8.54
N SER A 239 10.81 19.87 7.23
CA SER A 239 10.92 21.13 6.48
C SER A 239 9.56 21.45 5.87
N LYS A 240 8.95 22.58 6.27
CA LYS A 240 7.61 23.02 5.83
C LYS A 240 7.73 24.26 4.94
N GLY A 241 6.68 24.54 4.14
CA GLY A 241 6.61 25.76 3.33
C GLY A 241 7.62 25.81 2.17
N ILE A 242 8.10 24.65 1.71
CA ILE A 242 9.01 24.60 0.57
C ILE A 242 8.22 24.95 -0.70
N LEU A 243 8.59 26.02 -1.39
CA LEU A 243 7.92 26.42 -2.63
C LEU A 243 8.13 25.37 -3.75
N PRO A 244 7.15 25.18 -4.65
CA PRO A 244 7.28 24.30 -5.80
C PRO A 244 8.51 24.56 -6.65
N SER A 245 8.83 25.82 -6.94
CA SER A 245 10.05 26.20 -7.66
C SER A 245 11.32 25.77 -6.93
N ALA A 246 11.37 25.96 -5.60
CA ALA A 246 12.52 25.61 -4.77
C ALA A 246 12.73 24.09 -4.68
N PHE A 247 11.65 23.32 -4.51
CA PHE A 247 11.72 21.86 -4.51
C PHE A 247 12.10 21.32 -5.89
N LEU A 248 11.51 21.85 -6.96
CA LEU A 248 11.83 21.49 -8.33
C LEU A 248 13.30 21.75 -8.65
N GLN A 249 13.86 22.88 -8.21
CA GLN A 249 15.29 23.19 -8.37
C GLN A 249 16.17 22.16 -7.65
N SER A 250 15.84 21.81 -6.40
CA SER A 250 16.57 20.77 -5.66
C SER A 250 16.50 19.40 -6.35
N LEU A 251 15.35 19.08 -6.95
CA LEU A 251 15.17 17.83 -7.70
C LEU A 251 15.93 17.86 -9.05
N ARG A 252 16.00 19.02 -9.72
CA ARG A 252 16.78 19.21 -10.94
C ARG A 252 18.27 19.00 -10.68
N GLU A 253 18.81 19.60 -9.61
CA GLU A 253 20.20 19.38 -9.20
C GLU A 253 20.50 17.91 -8.93
N ALA A 254 19.56 17.20 -8.29
CA ALA A 254 19.68 15.76 -8.06
C ALA A 254 19.63 14.94 -9.36
N GLN A 255 18.74 15.29 -10.29
CA GLN A 255 18.65 14.66 -11.60
C GLN A 255 19.93 14.89 -12.42
N ASP A 256 20.44 16.11 -12.44
CA ASP A 256 21.66 16.47 -13.17
C ASP A 256 22.89 15.74 -12.59
N MET A 257 22.98 15.64 -11.27
CA MET A 257 24.00 14.82 -10.60
C MET A 257 23.91 13.35 -11.04
N PHE A 258 22.70 12.76 -10.96
CA PHE A 258 22.50 11.37 -11.36
C PHE A 258 22.84 11.12 -12.83
N ASN A 259 22.46 12.03 -13.72
CA ASN A 259 22.79 11.93 -15.15
C ASN A 259 24.28 12.11 -15.42
N TYR A 260 25.00 12.88 -14.59
CA TYR A 260 26.42 13.11 -14.73
C TYR A 260 27.28 11.94 -14.23
N ASN A 261 26.99 11.39 -13.05
CA ASN A 261 27.85 10.37 -12.41
C ASN A 261 27.10 9.23 -11.71
N GLY A 262 25.77 9.16 -11.79
CA GLY A 262 24.96 8.14 -11.13
C GLY A 262 24.76 8.34 -9.62
N GLU A 263 25.28 9.43 -9.05
CA GLU A 263 25.10 9.77 -7.64
C GLU A 263 23.85 10.64 -7.42
N VAL A 264 23.40 10.72 -6.17
CA VAL A 264 22.29 11.57 -5.76
C VAL A 264 22.60 12.23 -4.41
N PRO A 265 22.04 13.42 -4.13
CA PRO A 265 22.30 14.10 -2.87
C PRO A 265 21.76 13.30 -1.67
N ARG A 266 22.48 13.39 -0.53
CA ARG A 266 22.17 12.63 0.70
C ARG A 266 20.71 12.78 1.15
N TRP A 267 20.11 13.97 0.96
CA TRP A 267 18.74 14.24 1.38
C TRP A 267 17.69 13.37 0.68
N MET A 268 18.00 12.72 -0.45
CA MET A 268 17.04 11.81 -1.09
C MET A 268 16.94 10.46 -0.39
N ASN A 269 17.98 10.03 0.34
CA ASN A 269 17.92 8.79 1.08
C ASN A 269 17.08 8.97 2.35
N GLU A 270 16.09 8.10 2.52
CA GLU A 270 15.24 8.10 3.71
C GLU A 270 14.56 9.45 3.93
N SER A 271 13.93 9.95 2.87
CA SER A 271 13.09 11.14 2.92
C SER A 271 11.73 10.93 2.26
N GLN A 272 10.71 11.58 2.79
CA GLN A 272 9.35 11.54 2.29
C GLN A 272 8.87 12.97 2.07
N VAL A 273 8.37 13.26 0.87
CA VAL A 273 7.91 14.60 0.53
C VAL A 273 6.42 14.57 0.27
N PHE A 274 5.66 15.34 1.03
CA PHE A 274 4.24 15.55 0.80
C PHE A 274 4.05 16.83 -0.01
N TRP A 275 3.49 16.70 -1.20
CA TRP A 275 3.04 17.82 -1.99
C TRP A 275 1.67 18.27 -1.47
N ILE A 276 1.49 19.55 -1.18
CA ILE A 276 0.19 20.12 -0.78
C ILE A 276 -0.33 21.05 -1.89
N PRO A 277 -1.05 20.53 -2.90
CA PRO A 277 -1.50 21.32 -4.05
C PRO A 277 -2.31 22.58 -3.70
N GLN A 278 -3.04 22.56 -2.59
CA GLN A 278 -3.91 23.66 -2.17
C GLN A 278 -3.15 24.81 -1.49
N LEU A 279 -1.90 24.56 -1.10
CA LEU A 279 -1.07 25.53 -0.39
C LEU A 279 0.15 25.98 -1.20
N ASN A 280 0.33 25.43 -2.41
CA ASN A 280 1.51 25.63 -3.26
C ASN A 280 2.79 25.41 -2.47
N GLU A 281 2.88 24.27 -1.78
CA GLU A 281 4.07 23.96 -0.99
C GLU A 281 4.30 22.46 -0.90
N PHE A 282 5.53 22.12 -0.53
CA PHE A 282 5.97 20.80 -0.16
C PHE A 282 6.34 20.79 1.33
N ILE A 283 6.08 19.66 1.98
CA ILE A 283 6.56 19.33 3.31
C ILE A 283 7.49 18.13 3.16
N ARG A 284 8.75 18.28 3.57
CA ARG A 284 9.74 17.19 3.53
C ARG A 284 10.02 16.68 4.93
N TYR A 285 9.96 15.36 5.09
CA TYR A 285 10.44 14.63 6.25
C TYR A 285 11.73 13.94 5.87
N ASP A 286 12.79 14.20 6.62
CA ASP A 286 14.09 13.54 6.48
C ASP A 286 14.31 12.64 7.71
N PHE A 287 14.74 11.39 7.50
CA PHE A 287 15.00 10.41 8.56
C PHE A 287 16.49 10.08 8.57
N ASP A 288 17.23 10.64 9.53
CA ASP A 288 18.66 10.34 9.70
C ASP A 288 18.84 9.27 10.76
N ARG A 289 19.43 8.14 10.35
CA ARG A 289 19.73 7.02 11.26
C ARG A 289 20.99 7.33 12.05
N GLY A 290 20.88 7.36 13.37
CA GLY A 290 22.00 7.43 14.28
C GLY A 290 22.54 6.03 14.55
N ASP A 291 23.61 5.64 13.85
CA ASP A 291 24.39 4.45 14.19
C ASP A 291 25.31 4.81 15.37
N ASP A 292 24.77 4.83 16.59
CA ASP A 292 25.63 4.86 17.78
C ASP A 292 25.36 3.63 18.67
N PRO A 293 26.30 2.67 18.72
CA PRO A 293 26.17 1.48 19.55
C PRO A 293 26.34 1.79 21.05
N ASP A 294 26.76 3.00 21.44
CA ASP A 294 26.84 3.40 22.84
C ASP A 294 25.43 3.67 23.40
N PRO A 295 24.95 2.86 24.38
CA PRO A 295 23.65 3.07 24.99
C PRO A 295 23.49 4.45 25.66
N ASN A 296 24.59 5.10 26.05
CA ASN A 296 24.55 6.45 26.63
C ASN A 296 24.36 7.54 25.57
N ILE A 297 24.96 7.39 24.38
CA ILE A 297 24.76 8.33 23.27
C ILE A 297 23.36 8.17 22.71
N ARG A 298 22.89 6.93 22.58
CA ARG A 298 21.49 6.60 22.28
C ARG A 298 20.50 7.28 23.23
N GLU A 299 20.64 7.04 24.53
CA GLU A 299 19.75 7.62 25.53
C GLU A 299 19.89 9.16 25.60
N HIS A 300 21.06 9.70 25.27
CA HIS A 300 21.26 11.14 25.14
C HIS A 300 20.45 11.70 23.96
N VAL A 301 20.54 11.09 22.77
CA VAL A 301 19.78 11.48 21.57
C VAL A 301 18.27 11.35 21.82
N LEU A 302 17.82 10.21 22.33
CA LEU A 302 16.40 9.97 22.60
C LEU A 302 15.83 10.85 23.73
N ARG A 303 16.63 11.27 24.73
CA ARG A 303 16.16 12.15 25.82
C ARG A 303 16.23 13.63 25.47
N ASN A 304 17.24 14.06 24.71
CA ASN A 304 17.46 15.49 24.45
C ASN A 304 16.78 15.99 23.17
N GLU A 305 16.44 15.09 22.24
CA GLU A 305 15.81 15.44 20.97
C GLU A 305 14.39 14.86 20.81
N ARG A 306 13.81 14.23 21.85
CA ARG A 306 12.38 13.92 21.84
C ARG A 306 11.60 15.22 21.92
N PRO A 307 10.54 15.42 21.11
CA PRO A 307 9.66 16.56 21.32
C PRO A 307 9.07 16.47 22.73
N ASP A 308 9.33 17.48 23.54
CA ASP A 308 8.76 17.59 24.87
C ASP A 308 7.23 17.69 24.74
N SER A 309 6.48 17.14 25.70
CA SER A 309 5.01 17.19 25.66
C SER A 309 4.46 18.62 25.63
N THR A 310 5.28 19.58 26.03
CA THR A 310 5.09 21.03 25.99
C THR A 310 5.37 21.65 24.61
N THR A 311 6.27 21.11 23.78
CA THR A 311 6.55 21.63 22.42
C THR A 311 5.44 21.30 21.44
N LEU A 312 4.71 20.20 21.64
CA LEU A 312 3.46 19.90 20.92
C LEU A 312 2.37 20.95 21.18
N THR A 313 2.36 21.58 22.36
CA THR A 313 1.48 22.71 22.67
C THR A 313 2.06 24.08 22.31
N GLU A 314 3.40 24.22 22.26
CA GLU A 314 4.08 25.46 21.85
C GLU A 314 4.11 25.68 20.34
N GLU A 315 4.26 24.65 19.49
CA GLU A 315 4.07 24.82 18.04
C GLU A 315 2.63 25.21 17.69
N VAL A 316 1.65 24.76 18.47
CA VAL A 316 0.23 25.16 18.32
C VAL A 316 -0.01 26.60 18.85
N SER A 317 0.87 27.13 19.69
CA SER A 317 0.75 28.47 20.30
C SER A 317 1.79 29.51 19.84
N SER A 318 2.79 29.10 19.06
CA SER A 318 3.74 29.99 18.38
C SER A 318 3.03 30.73 17.25
N GLY A 319 3.41 31.98 17.01
CA GLY A 319 2.80 32.82 15.97
C GLY A 319 2.87 32.20 14.56
N GLU A 320 3.84 31.32 14.30
CA GLU A 320 3.99 30.59 13.03
C GLU A 320 3.00 29.43 12.90
N GLY A 321 2.82 28.60 13.94
CA GLY A 321 1.82 27.54 13.90
C GLY A 321 0.38 28.06 13.97
N ILE A 322 0.14 29.16 14.70
CA ILE A 322 -1.13 29.90 14.65
C ILE A 322 -1.33 30.55 13.27
N GLY A 323 -0.30 31.15 12.66
CA GLY A 323 -0.37 31.79 11.35
C GLY A 323 -0.64 30.80 10.22
N TYR A 324 0.04 29.65 10.25
CA TYR A 324 -0.18 28.55 9.32
C TYR A 324 -1.54 27.87 9.55
N PHE A 325 -1.95 27.67 10.80
CA PHE A 325 -3.31 27.24 11.15
C PHE A 325 -4.36 28.23 10.67
N HIS A 326 -4.10 29.55 10.69
CA HIS A 326 -4.99 30.57 10.12
C HIS A 326 -4.98 30.58 8.57
N LYS A 327 -3.84 30.28 7.91
CA LYS A 327 -3.75 30.06 6.45
C LYS A 327 -4.64 28.88 6.04
N VAL A 328 -4.50 27.74 6.73
CA VAL A 328 -5.34 26.55 6.56
C VAL A 328 -6.82 26.85 6.90
N LYS A 329 -7.09 27.52 8.03
CA LYS A 329 -8.45 27.90 8.46
C LYS A 329 -9.11 28.94 7.55
N GLY A 330 -8.34 29.81 6.91
CA GLY A 330 -8.81 30.79 5.93
C GLY A 330 -9.36 30.12 4.67
N ILE A 331 -8.67 29.09 4.18
CA ILE A 331 -9.15 28.20 3.11
C ILE A 331 -10.40 27.42 3.56
N LEU A 332 -10.45 27.02 4.84
CA LEU A 332 -11.57 26.26 5.42
C LEU A 332 -12.78 27.11 5.86
N ARG A 333 -12.69 28.45 5.86
CA ARG A 333 -13.71 29.34 6.47
C ARG A 333 -15.08 29.26 5.77
N ASN A 334 -15.13 28.75 4.55
CA ASN A 334 -16.38 28.46 3.83
C ASN A 334 -17.00 27.10 4.18
N SER A 335 -16.34 26.24 4.97
CA SER A 335 -16.78 24.86 5.23
C SER A 335 -17.03 24.56 6.71
N LEU A 336 -16.23 25.10 7.64
CA LEU A 336 -16.28 24.70 9.06
C LEU A 336 -17.57 25.08 9.81
N THR A 337 -18.19 26.22 9.46
CA THR A 337 -19.42 26.69 10.12
C THR A 337 -20.67 25.89 9.67
N GLN A 338 -20.66 25.33 8.46
CA GLN A 338 -21.69 24.37 8.01
C GLN A 338 -21.50 22.99 8.65
N ILE A 339 -20.25 22.54 8.81
CA ILE A 339 -19.89 21.22 9.37
C ILE A 339 -20.33 21.07 10.84
N LEU A 340 -20.13 22.10 11.67
CA LEU A 340 -20.47 22.02 13.10
C LEU A 340 -21.99 21.97 13.34
N GLN A 341 -22.77 22.67 12.52
CA GLN A 341 -24.23 22.71 12.63
C GLN A 341 -24.86 21.38 12.22
N GLN A 342 -24.36 20.73 11.16
CA GLN A 342 -24.95 19.50 10.61
C GLN A 342 -24.57 18.22 11.37
N THR A 343 -23.38 18.20 12.00
CA THR A 343 -22.97 17.09 12.88
C THR A 343 -23.85 17.00 14.13
N ILE A 344 -24.34 18.15 14.61
CA ILE A 344 -25.30 18.24 15.71
C ILE A 344 -26.68 17.72 15.27
N ASP A 345 -27.14 18.07 14.06
CA ASP A 345 -28.44 17.64 13.53
C ASP A 345 -28.50 16.13 13.20
N ALA A 346 -27.39 15.52 12.76
CA ALA A 346 -27.31 14.09 12.45
C ALA A 346 -27.38 13.17 13.70
N ARG A 347 -26.91 13.65 14.86
CA ARG A 347 -27.02 12.90 16.14
C ARG A 347 -28.41 12.95 16.76
N ILE A 348 -29.24 13.91 16.40
CA ILE A 348 -30.54 14.14 17.04
C ILE A 348 -31.66 13.29 16.41
N ASN A 349 -31.49 12.78 15.17
CA ASN A 349 -32.61 12.20 14.40
C ASN A 349 -32.58 10.68 14.11
N TYR A 350 -31.54 9.91 14.46
CA TYR A 350 -31.51 8.45 14.19
C TYR A 350 -30.94 7.62 15.36
N PRO A 351 -31.77 6.87 16.11
CA PRO A 351 -31.29 5.93 17.12
C PRO A 351 -30.75 4.64 16.46
N LEU A 352 -29.55 4.22 16.86
CA LEU A 352 -28.92 2.96 16.47
C LEU A 352 -29.73 1.76 17.00
N VAL A 353 -30.29 0.94 16.11
CA VAL A 353 -30.93 -0.34 16.48
C VAL A 353 -30.01 -1.49 16.06
N GLY A 354 -29.52 -2.26 17.04
CA GLY A 354 -28.71 -3.45 16.81
C GLY A 354 -29.55 -4.68 16.41
N PRO A 355 -28.98 -5.66 15.67
CA PRO A 355 -29.75 -6.82 15.20
C PRO A 355 -30.01 -7.85 16.31
N ARG A 356 -31.25 -8.37 16.36
CA ARG A 356 -31.62 -9.58 17.12
C ARG A 356 -31.27 -10.82 16.30
N ALA A 357 -30.50 -11.74 16.88
CA ALA A 357 -30.25 -13.06 16.30
C ALA A 357 -31.47 -13.98 16.51
N VAL A 358 -31.92 -14.65 15.44
CA VAL A 358 -32.88 -15.76 15.52
C VAL A 358 -32.09 -17.06 15.33
N ARG A 359 -32.04 -17.90 16.36
CA ARG A 359 -31.47 -19.26 16.31
C ARG A 359 -32.59 -20.27 16.09
N THR A 360 -32.43 -21.16 15.13
CA THR A 360 -33.11 -22.47 15.12
C THR A 360 -32.07 -23.53 14.81
N ALA A 361 -31.83 -24.44 15.76
CA ALA A 361 -30.92 -25.57 15.61
C ALA A 361 -31.73 -26.86 15.41
N ASP A 362 -31.31 -27.71 14.47
CA ASP A 362 -31.82 -29.08 14.32
C ASP A 362 -30.83 -30.07 14.99
N PRO A 363 -31.25 -30.96 15.91
CA PRO A 363 -30.34 -31.76 16.73
C PRO A 363 -29.77 -33.06 16.11
N HIS A 364 -29.92 -33.34 14.82
CA HIS A 364 -29.65 -34.70 14.28
C HIS A 364 -28.62 -34.85 13.13
N ASP A 365 -27.70 -33.90 12.91
CA ASP A 365 -26.58 -34.07 11.94
C ASP A 365 -25.22 -34.28 12.64
N PRO A 366 -24.66 -35.51 12.65
CA PRO A 366 -23.39 -35.82 13.30
C PRO A 366 -22.14 -35.51 12.44
N PHE A 367 -22.25 -34.93 11.23
CA PHE A 367 -21.08 -34.62 10.37
C PHE A 367 -20.96 -33.17 9.88
N GLY A 368 -21.90 -32.27 10.17
CA GLY A 368 -21.69 -30.82 10.05
C GLY A 368 -21.29 -30.33 8.65
N VAL A 369 -21.65 -31.06 7.59
CA VAL A 369 -21.53 -30.60 6.21
C VAL A 369 -22.82 -29.88 5.87
N ALA A 370 -22.90 -28.59 6.21
CA ALA A 370 -24.01 -27.74 5.81
C ALA A 370 -24.08 -27.70 4.28
N LYS A 371 -25.03 -28.45 3.70
CA LYS A 371 -25.56 -28.18 2.36
C LYS A 371 -26.01 -26.73 2.33
N GLY A 372 -25.58 -26.03 1.28
CA GLY A 372 -25.68 -24.59 1.14
C GLY A 372 -27.01 -24.02 1.61
N VAL A 373 -26.94 -23.26 2.71
CA VAL A 373 -27.82 -22.11 2.85
C VAL A 373 -27.35 -21.16 1.76
N LEU A 374 -28.18 -20.94 0.73
CA LEU A 374 -28.08 -19.75 -0.09
C LEU A 374 -28.22 -18.57 0.87
N TRP A 375 -27.09 -18.04 1.29
CA TRP A 375 -27.03 -16.73 1.92
C TRP A 375 -27.48 -15.74 0.84
N GLU A 376 -28.62 -15.09 1.04
CA GLU A 376 -28.95 -13.91 0.26
C GLU A 376 -27.80 -12.92 0.44
N GLU A 377 -27.23 -12.47 -0.69
CA GLU A 377 -26.24 -11.40 -0.70
C GLU A 377 -26.70 -10.27 0.22
N PRO A 378 -25.85 -9.77 1.13
CA PRO A 378 -26.07 -8.45 1.68
C PRO A 378 -25.99 -7.48 0.49
N ARG A 379 -27.14 -7.14 -0.09
CA ARG A 379 -27.24 -6.01 -1.04
C ARG A 379 -26.51 -4.84 -0.41
N LYS A 380 -25.73 -4.13 -1.23
CA LYS A 380 -25.11 -2.82 -0.96
C LYS A 380 -25.78 -2.18 0.26
N LYS A 381 -25.07 -2.07 1.39
CA LYS A 381 -25.54 -1.22 2.50
C LYS A 381 -25.52 0.24 2.03
N HIS A 382 -26.54 0.58 1.27
CA HIS A 382 -26.95 1.88 0.76
C HIS A 382 -25.93 2.59 -0.17
N PRO A 383 -26.39 3.33 -1.20
CA PRO A 383 -25.58 4.44 -1.69
C PRO A 383 -25.27 5.30 -0.46
N GLN A 384 -23.99 5.53 -0.16
CA GLN A 384 -23.61 6.50 0.86
C GLN A 384 -24.43 7.77 0.57
N PRO A 385 -25.35 8.18 1.45
CA PRO A 385 -26.19 9.33 1.16
C PRO A 385 -25.28 10.54 0.97
N TYR A 386 -25.66 11.42 0.04
CA TYR A 386 -24.97 12.63 -0.48
C TYR A 386 -24.24 13.57 0.52
N TRP A 387 -24.20 13.26 1.82
CA TRP A 387 -23.41 13.89 2.87
C TRP A 387 -21.88 13.65 2.73
N ALA A 388 -21.44 12.75 1.84
CA ALA A 388 -20.02 12.41 1.60
C ALA A 388 -19.17 13.61 1.11
N HIS A 389 -19.80 14.62 0.50
CA HIS A 389 -19.11 15.84 0.07
C HIS A 389 -18.43 16.58 1.24
N ASP A 390 -19.07 16.63 2.42
CA ASP A 390 -18.53 17.32 3.59
C ASP A 390 -17.60 16.45 4.44
N ILE A 391 -17.70 15.11 4.33
CA ILE A 391 -16.71 14.17 4.89
C ILE A 391 -15.40 14.27 4.10
N GLY A 392 -15.43 14.36 2.77
CA GLY A 392 -14.22 14.58 1.96
C GLY A 392 -13.51 15.88 2.30
N LYS A 393 -14.24 16.96 2.60
CA LYS A 393 -13.68 18.23 3.11
C LYS A 393 -13.12 18.10 4.53
N THR A 394 -13.79 17.33 5.39
CA THR A 394 -13.32 17.01 6.74
C THR A 394 -12.08 16.12 6.71
N ALA A 395 -11.97 15.22 5.73
CA ALA A 395 -10.80 14.39 5.46
C ALA A 395 -9.63 15.23 4.91
N MET A 396 -9.87 16.23 4.07
CA MET A 396 -8.82 17.20 3.69
C MET A 396 -8.30 17.97 4.90
N ALA A 397 -9.21 18.55 5.67
CA ALA A 397 -8.86 19.34 6.86
C ALA A 397 -8.16 18.46 7.89
N GLY A 398 -8.64 17.22 8.06
CA GLY A 398 -8.09 16.21 8.95
C GLY A 398 -6.75 15.68 8.48
N ASN A 399 -6.54 15.42 7.18
CA ASN A 399 -5.28 14.90 6.65
C ASN A 399 -4.21 15.98 6.55
N ALA A 400 -4.53 17.19 6.07
CA ALA A 400 -3.58 18.30 6.09
C ALA A 400 -3.22 18.65 7.54
N LEU A 401 -4.20 18.84 8.42
CA LEU A 401 -3.92 19.11 9.83
C LEU A 401 -3.19 17.94 10.50
N ALA A 402 -3.57 16.67 10.25
CA ALA A 402 -2.88 15.51 10.82
C ALA A 402 -1.46 15.36 10.28
N LEU A 403 -1.18 15.58 9.00
CA LEU A 403 0.19 15.59 8.50
C LEU A 403 1.02 16.67 9.20
N LEU A 404 0.44 17.87 9.36
CA LEU A 404 1.11 19.02 9.96
C LEU A 404 1.24 18.95 11.49
N THR A 405 0.37 18.22 12.19
CA THR A 405 0.32 18.12 13.66
C THR A 405 0.66 16.74 14.23
N ALA A 406 0.69 15.66 13.43
CA ALA A 406 0.83 14.29 13.96
C ALA A 406 2.27 13.76 13.95
N LEU A 407 3.23 14.42 13.29
CA LEU A 407 4.61 13.95 13.19
C LEU A 407 5.60 15.09 13.46
N PRO A 408 5.78 15.52 14.72
CA PRO A 408 6.78 16.52 15.08
C PRO A 408 8.19 16.04 14.75
N GLY A 409 9.12 16.96 14.51
CA GLY A 409 10.54 16.61 14.45
C GLY A 409 11.04 16.03 15.79
N GLY A 410 12.14 15.28 15.75
CA GLY A 410 12.83 14.77 16.93
C GLY A 410 13.37 13.35 16.79
N ALA A 411 13.88 12.79 17.88
CA ALA A 411 14.47 11.46 17.92
C ALA A 411 13.46 10.39 18.37
N PHE A 412 13.41 9.29 17.63
CA PHE A 412 12.49 8.17 17.85
C PHE A 412 13.20 6.83 17.62
N GLU A 413 12.65 5.74 18.17
CA GLU A 413 13.09 4.40 17.76
C GLU A 413 12.71 4.16 16.29
N ALA A 414 13.49 3.34 15.57
CA ALA A 414 13.28 3.15 14.14
C ALA A 414 11.89 2.61 13.79
N HIS A 415 11.25 1.77 14.62
CA HIS A 415 9.85 1.37 14.40
C HIS A 415 8.80 2.47 14.63
N GLU A 416 9.14 3.55 15.36
CA GLU A 416 8.24 4.68 15.67
C GLU A 416 8.52 5.92 14.81
N ALA A 417 9.72 6.03 14.25
CA ALA A 417 10.20 7.22 13.58
C ALA A 417 9.47 7.47 12.26
N TYR A 418 9.29 6.42 11.47
CA TYR A 418 8.67 6.52 10.16
C TYR A 418 7.17 6.69 10.31
N PRO A 419 6.55 7.52 9.45
CA PRO A 419 5.12 7.63 9.39
C PRO A 419 4.55 6.27 8.99
N THR A 420 3.86 5.64 9.92
CA THR A 420 2.94 4.56 9.62
C THR A 420 1.53 5.11 9.73
N TYR A 421 0.53 4.43 9.17
CA TYR A 421 -0.88 4.78 9.34
C TYR A 421 -1.56 3.94 10.46
N PRO A 422 -1.32 4.18 11.77
CA PRO A 422 -1.92 3.36 12.83
C PRO A 422 -2.97 4.09 13.69
N SER A 423 -3.31 5.36 13.45
CA SER A 423 -4.27 6.03 14.34
C SER A 423 -5.69 5.50 14.10
N THR A 424 -6.39 5.15 15.17
CA THR A 424 -7.78 4.69 15.15
C THR A 424 -8.72 5.66 14.44
N ALA A 425 -8.39 6.95 14.43
CA ALA A 425 -9.14 7.99 13.72
C ALA A 425 -8.92 7.96 12.19
N ALA A 426 -7.69 7.69 11.74
CA ALA A 426 -7.36 7.59 10.32
C ALA A 426 -7.90 6.29 9.70
N LEU A 427 -7.92 5.21 10.49
CA LEU A 427 -8.59 3.95 10.11
C LEU A 427 -10.09 4.11 9.90
N ALA A 428 -10.77 4.87 10.77
CA ALA A 428 -12.18 5.18 10.58
C ALA A 428 -12.43 5.99 9.30
N LEU A 429 -11.46 6.78 8.82
CA LEU A 429 -11.57 7.49 7.54
C LEU A 429 -11.40 6.53 6.36
N VAL A 430 -10.38 5.68 6.34
CA VAL A 430 -10.15 4.71 5.25
C VAL A 430 -11.25 3.65 5.16
N ASP A 431 -11.82 3.22 6.29
CA ASP A 431 -12.93 2.26 6.32
C ASP A 431 -14.28 2.88 5.90
N HIS A 432 -14.38 4.21 5.83
CA HIS A 432 -15.65 4.92 5.59
C HIS A 432 -15.63 5.90 4.41
N VAL A 433 -14.46 6.16 3.81
CA VAL A 433 -14.30 7.03 2.65
C VAL A 433 -13.64 6.25 1.53
N LEU A 434 -14.36 6.06 0.44
CA LEU A 434 -13.86 5.40 -0.76
C LEU A 434 -12.92 6.34 -1.54
N TYR A 435 -11.82 5.78 -2.03
CA TYR A 435 -10.84 6.47 -2.86
C TYR A 435 -10.01 5.46 -3.64
N ASP A 436 -9.58 5.88 -4.82
CA ASP A 436 -8.54 5.18 -5.54
C ASP A 436 -7.20 5.79 -5.24
N GLN A 437 -6.22 4.93 -4.97
CA GLN A 437 -4.84 5.36 -4.83
C GLN A 437 -4.05 4.88 -6.03
N TYR A 438 -3.52 5.84 -6.78
CA TYR A 438 -2.61 5.64 -7.89
C TYR A 438 -1.19 5.84 -7.39
N GLU A 439 -0.23 5.14 -7.99
CA GLU A 439 1.17 5.43 -7.76
C GLU A 439 1.98 5.05 -8.98
N VAL A 440 2.92 5.93 -9.33
CA VAL A 440 3.84 5.70 -10.42
C VAL A 440 5.29 5.81 -9.97
N ALA A 441 6.18 5.12 -10.68
CA ALA A 441 7.62 5.14 -10.47
C ALA A 441 8.30 5.79 -11.68
N ILE A 442 8.88 6.97 -11.48
CA ILE A 442 9.53 7.80 -12.50
C ILE A 442 11.05 7.61 -12.40
N PRO A 443 11.79 7.34 -13.49
CA PRO A 443 13.25 7.23 -13.46
C PRO A 443 13.94 8.47 -12.89
N PHE A 444 15.01 8.30 -12.13
CA PHE A 444 15.80 9.44 -11.63
C PHE A 444 16.37 10.32 -12.74
N ALA A 445 16.63 9.75 -13.91
CA ALA A 445 17.14 10.48 -15.07
C ALA A 445 16.19 11.56 -15.58
N THR A 446 14.88 11.46 -15.29
CA THR A 446 13.83 12.36 -15.79
C THR A 446 12.86 12.85 -14.71
N MET A 447 13.16 12.59 -13.43
CA MET A 447 12.25 12.89 -12.31
C MET A 447 11.91 14.38 -12.15
N ALA A 448 12.87 15.28 -12.38
CA ALA A 448 12.66 16.72 -12.30
C ALA A 448 11.88 17.23 -13.52
N ASP A 449 12.15 16.70 -14.70
CA ASP A 449 11.42 17.08 -15.92
C ASP A 449 9.96 16.66 -15.86
N CYS A 450 9.70 15.45 -15.37
CA CYS A 450 8.34 14.99 -15.11
C CYS A 450 7.65 15.87 -14.07
N LEU A 451 8.30 16.15 -12.93
CA LEU A 451 7.71 17.00 -11.88
C LEU A 451 7.41 18.41 -12.40
N ALA A 452 8.27 19.00 -13.22
CA ALA A 452 8.02 20.30 -13.83
C ALA A 452 6.71 20.32 -14.63
N GLY A 453 6.49 19.33 -15.51
CA GLY A 453 5.25 19.23 -16.27
C GLY A 453 4.03 18.88 -15.41
N MET A 454 4.21 18.13 -14.33
CA MET A 454 3.14 17.88 -13.34
C MET A 454 2.72 19.19 -12.64
N LEU A 455 3.69 19.99 -12.20
CA LEU A 455 3.46 21.29 -11.56
C LEU A 455 2.76 22.25 -12.54
N GLU A 456 3.22 22.33 -13.79
CA GLU A 456 2.57 23.13 -14.84
C GLU A 456 1.13 22.65 -15.11
N THR A 457 0.90 21.33 -15.14
CA THR A 457 -0.45 20.76 -15.35
C THR A 457 -1.42 21.15 -14.23
N VAL A 458 -0.93 21.24 -12.98
CA VAL A 458 -1.76 21.56 -11.81
C VAL A 458 -1.89 23.06 -11.59
N TYR A 459 -0.80 23.82 -11.76
CA TYR A 459 -0.71 25.23 -11.38
C TYR A 459 -0.80 26.22 -12.54
N GLY A 460 -0.39 25.83 -13.75
CA GLY A 460 -0.14 26.72 -14.88
C GLY A 460 1.26 27.34 -14.83
N GLU A 461 1.41 28.55 -15.39
CA GLU A 461 2.70 29.25 -15.46
C GLU A 461 3.21 29.70 -14.07
N ASP A 462 2.30 30.05 -13.16
CA ASP A 462 2.64 30.49 -11.79
C ASP A 462 2.58 29.32 -10.80
N ILE A 463 3.65 28.53 -10.77
CA ILE A 463 3.73 27.32 -9.94
C ILE A 463 3.83 27.60 -8.43
N ASP A 464 4.31 28.77 -8.03
CA ASP A 464 4.37 29.16 -6.62
C ASP A 464 3.07 29.84 -6.16
N GLY A 465 2.22 30.23 -7.12
CA GLY A 465 0.92 30.87 -6.92
C GLY A 465 1.02 32.17 -6.15
N VAL A 466 1.90 33.06 -6.63
CA VAL A 466 1.96 34.46 -6.18
C VAL A 466 0.72 35.25 -6.64
N ASP A 467 -0.03 34.77 -7.64
CA ASP A 467 -1.35 35.30 -8.00
C ASP A 467 -2.45 34.82 -7.01
N PRO A 468 -3.06 35.74 -6.23
CA PRO A 468 -4.12 35.42 -5.28
C PRO A 468 -5.37 34.77 -5.91
N VAL A 469 -5.63 35.04 -7.19
CA VAL A 469 -6.78 34.47 -7.91
C VAL A 469 -6.49 33.01 -8.26
N ALA A 470 -5.33 32.73 -8.83
CA ALA A 470 -4.88 31.36 -9.15
C ALA A 470 -4.70 30.51 -7.88
N SER A 471 -4.17 31.08 -6.79
CA SER A 471 -3.95 30.37 -5.53
C SER A 471 -5.23 29.99 -4.78
N SER A 472 -6.39 30.56 -5.17
CA SER A 472 -7.70 30.28 -4.56
C SER A 472 -8.50 29.17 -5.28
N GLN A 473 -8.00 28.66 -6.42
CA GLN A 473 -8.71 27.68 -7.24
C GLN A 473 -8.68 26.27 -6.63
N ASP A 474 -9.79 25.53 -6.77
CA ASP A 474 -9.85 24.12 -6.41
C ASP A 474 -9.03 23.30 -7.41
N ARG A 475 -7.90 22.76 -6.95
CA ARG A 475 -6.96 21.98 -7.77
C ARG A 475 -7.40 20.52 -7.98
N GLY A 476 -8.53 20.09 -7.41
CA GLY A 476 -9.05 18.73 -7.58
C GLY A 476 -8.49 17.68 -6.61
N PHE A 477 -7.46 18.01 -5.83
CA PHE A 477 -6.86 17.11 -4.84
C PHE A 477 -7.53 17.26 -3.48
N ARG A 478 -7.63 16.15 -2.73
CA ARG A 478 -8.17 16.11 -1.35
C ARG A 478 -7.15 15.59 -0.33
N THR A 479 -6.10 14.92 -0.79
CA THR A 479 -4.97 14.51 0.03
C THR A 479 -3.67 14.93 -0.64
N ALA A 480 -2.60 14.88 0.14
CA ALA A 480 -1.28 15.25 -0.30
C ALA A 480 -0.66 14.10 -1.10
N PRO A 481 -0.26 14.31 -2.38
CA PRO A 481 0.59 13.35 -3.04
C PRO A 481 1.88 13.10 -2.25
N LEU A 482 2.26 11.83 -2.13
CA LEU A 482 3.45 11.41 -1.38
C LEU A 482 4.55 10.98 -2.36
N ILE A 483 5.67 11.70 -2.32
CA ILE A 483 6.89 11.42 -3.08
C ILE A 483 7.89 10.66 -2.21
N ARG A 484 8.44 9.59 -2.78
CA ARG A 484 9.44 8.71 -2.14
C ARG A 484 10.50 8.32 -3.15
N PHE A 485 11.69 7.99 -2.66
CA PHE A 485 12.84 7.64 -3.51
C PHE A 485 13.28 6.21 -3.20
N VAL A 486 13.44 5.39 -4.24
CA VAL A 486 13.77 3.97 -4.09
C VAL A 486 14.91 3.62 -5.03
N SER A 487 15.90 2.88 -4.50
CA SER A 487 17.03 2.37 -5.27
C SER A 487 16.61 1.38 -6.36
N GLN A 488 17.52 1.11 -7.30
CA GLN A 488 17.39 -0.02 -8.21
C GLN A 488 17.33 -1.33 -7.42
N GLU A 489 16.54 -2.29 -7.93
CA GLU A 489 16.36 -3.62 -7.34
C GLU A 489 16.56 -4.72 -8.37
N GLU A 490 16.69 -5.97 -7.92
CA GLU A 490 16.91 -7.11 -8.82
C GLU A 490 15.62 -7.88 -9.17
N GLY A 491 14.49 -7.54 -8.53
CA GLY A 491 13.22 -8.21 -8.76
C GLY A 491 12.77 -8.05 -10.22
N LEU A 492 12.43 -9.15 -10.89
CA LEU A 492 12.18 -9.13 -12.35
C LEU A 492 11.01 -8.20 -12.71
N LEU A 493 9.99 -8.11 -11.87
CA LEU A 493 8.85 -7.20 -12.05
C LEU A 493 8.92 -5.98 -11.12
N SER A 494 10.04 -5.73 -10.43
CA SER A 494 10.16 -4.49 -9.65
C SER A 494 10.11 -3.30 -10.59
N PRO A 495 9.27 -2.27 -10.32
CA PRO A 495 9.29 -1.07 -11.13
C PRO A 495 10.67 -0.40 -11.19
N THR A 496 11.57 -0.67 -10.23
CA THR A 496 12.96 -0.15 -10.22
C THR A 496 14.00 -1.13 -10.77
N ASN A 497 13.61 -2.19 -11.48
CA ASN A 497 14.58 -3.21 -11.94
C ASN A 497 15.64 -2.66 -12.92
N ASP A 498 15.30 -1.60 -13.66
CA ASP A 498 16.13 -0.97 -14.68
C ASP A 498 16.80 0.33 -14.21
N GLY A 499 16.64 0.69 -12.93
CA GLY A 499 17.24 1.88 -12.36
C GLY A 499 16.46 2.42 -11.16
N PRO A 500 17.06 3.32 -10.37
CA PRO A 500 16.39 3.95 -9.24
C PRO A 500 15.25 4.87 -9.71
N ARG A 501 14.19 4.95 -8.91
CA ARG A 501 12.97 5.69 -9.28
C ARG A 501 12.40 6.52 -8.14
N MET A 502 11.85 7.67 -8.52
CA MET A 502 11.00 8.52 -7.69
C MET A 502 9.57 8.00 -7.80
N TYR A 503 9.03 7.52 -6.70
CA TYR A 503 7.63 7.14 -6.60
C TYR A 503 6.80 8.35 -6.23
N ILE A 504 5.66 8.55 -6.88
CA ILE A 504 4.65 9.52 -6.47
C ILE A 504 3.28 8.86 -6.36
N ASN A 505 2.75 8.86 -5.14
CA ASN A 505 1.43 8.37 -4.81
C ASN A 505 0.42 9.51 -4.86
N MET A 506 -0.76 9.29 -5.44
CA MET A 506 -1.82 10.28 -5.59
C MET A 506 -3.18 9.61 -5.40
N GLU A 507 -4.13 10.30 -4.78
CA GLU A 507 -5.44 9.72 -4.44
C GLU A 507 -6.60 10.53 -5.05
N ASP A 508 -7.59 9.83 -5.62
CA ASP A 508 -8.83 10.45 -6.11
C ASP A 508 -10.02 10.13 -5.19
N TYR A 509 -10.25 11.02 -4.23
CA TYR A 509 -11.45 11.00 -3.39
C TYR A 509 -12.66 11.69 -4.05
N ARG A 510 -12.44 12.53 -5.07
CA ARG A 510 -13.52 13.37 -5.61
C ARG A 510 -14.48 12.55 -6.44
N TYR A 511 -14.00 11.51 -7.13
CA TYR A 511 -14.86 10.61 -7.88
C TYR A 511 -15.97 10.04 -7.00
N TYR A 512 -15.62 9.41 -5.87
CA TYR A 512 -16.61 8.81 -4.97
C TYR A 512 -17.42 9.85 -4.18
N ASN A 513 -16.79 10.93 -3.70
CA ASN A 513 -17.47 11.92 -2.85
C ASN A 513 -18.23 13.01 -3.62
N GLY A 514 -18.04 13.10 -4.94
CA GLY A 514 -18.75 13.99 -5.86
C GLY A 514 -19.97 13.35 -6.52
N GLY A 515 -20.37 12.14 -6.10
CA GLY A 515 -21.46 11.39 -6.71
C GLY A 515 -21.10 10.75 -8.05
N GLY A 516 -19.87 10.24 -8.19
CA GLY A 516 -19.35 9.65 -9.44
C GLY A 516 -18.92 10.68 -10.48
N GLN A 517 -18.86 11.96 -10.10
CA GLN A 517 -18.37 13.00 -11.00
C GLN A 517 -16.86 12.86 -11.19
N ARG A 518 -16.45 12.81 -12.46
CA ARG A 518 -15.06 12.67 -12.83
C ARG A 518 -14.22 13.85 -12.33
N ASN A 519 -13.09 13.53 -11.71
CA ASN A 519 -12.12 14.51 -11.23
C ASN A 519 -11.19 14.97 -12.37
N GLU A 520 -11.71 15.77 -13.31
CA GLU A 520 -10.97 16.18 -14.52
C GLU A 520 -9.54 16.70 -14.26
N PRO A 521 -9.25 17.52 -13.22
CA PRO A 521 -7.88 17.91 -12.89
C PRO A 521 -6.96 16.73 -12.56
N PHE A 522 -7.43 15.78 -11.74
CA PHE A 522 -6.67 14.59 -11.38
C PHE A 522 -6.39 13.71 -12.60
N PHE A 523 -7.41 13.45 -13.40
CA PHE A 523 -7.27 12.61 -14.59
C PHE A 523 -6.37 13.25 -15.65
N ARG A 524 -6.37 14.60 -15.78
CA ARG A 524 -5.43 15.32 -16.64
C ARG A 524 -3.99 15.11 -16.19
N LEU A 525 -3.73 15.22 -14.89
CA LEU A 525 -2.41 14.96 -14.33
C LEU A 525 -1.97 13.52 -14.59
N MET A 526 -2.85 12.56 -14.31
CA MET A 526 -2.55 11.14 -14.55
C MET A 526 -2.33 10.84 -16.04
N ALA A 527 -3.03 11.51 -16.96
CA ALA A 527 -2.81 11.40 -18.41
C ALA A 527 -1.43 11.92 -18.81
N PHE A 528 -1.02 13.06 -18.26
CA PHE A 528 0.33 13.58 -18.45
C PHE A 528 1.38 12.59 -17.93
N VAL A 529 1.24 12.12 -16.68
CA VAL A 529 2.22 11.24 -16.03
C VAL A 529 2.42 9.92 -16.77
N ARG A 530 1.34 9.35 -17.31
CA ARG A 530 1.39 8.05 -18.01
C ARG A 530 1.59 8.14 -19.52
N GLY A 531 1.25 9.26 -20.14
CA GLY A 531 1.38 9.47 -21.59
C GLY A 531 2.63 10.24 -22.00
N SER A 532 3.27 10.98 -21.09
CA SER A 532 4.42 11.82 -21.41
C SER A 532 5.73 11.02 -21.40
N PRO A 533 6.56 11.11 -22.45
CA PRO A 533 7.89 10.53 -22.45
C PRO A 533 8.82 11.18 -21.42
N LEU A 534 8.48 12.40 -20.94
CA LEU A 534 9.21 13.05 -19.85
C LEU A 534 9.11 12.27 -18.54
N CYS A 535 8.02 11.50 -18.36
CA CYS A 535 7.80 10.74 -17.14
C CYS A 535 8.27 9.31 -17.28
N ASN A 536 8.01 8.65 -18.42
CA ASN A 536 8.32 7.22 -18.64
C ASN A 536 8.00 6.36 -17.40
N ALA A 537 6.87 6.68 -16.77
CA ALA A 537 6.58 6.25 -15.42
C ALA A 537 5.95 4.87 -15.44
N ARG A 538 6.37 3.95 -14.57
CA ARG A 538 5.72 2.63 -14.39
C ARG A 538 4.65 2.68 -13.32
N MET A 539 3.61 1.88 -13.43
CA MET A 539 2.60 1.76 -12.37
C MET A 539 3.12 0.91 -11.21
N HIS A 540 2.74 1.25 -9.98
CA HIS A 540 2.93 0.36 -8.84
C HIS A 540 1.88 -0.78 -8.87
N TRP A 541 2.32 -2.04 -8.83
CA TRP A 541 1.46 -3.23 -8.92
C TRP A 541 0.30 -3.26 -7.92
N GLY A 542 0.59 -2.89 -6.67
CA GLY A 542 -0.40 -2.88 -5.60
C GLY A 542 -1.30 -1.64 -5.55
N LYS A 543 -1.48 -0.86 -6.63
CA LYS A 543 -2.24 0.41 -6.67
C LYS A 543 -3.23 0.45 -7.84
N ALA A 544 -4.20 1.36 -7.81
CA ALA A 544 -5.22 1.52 -8.85
C ALA A 544 -4.64 2.00 -10.19
N GLY A 545 -5.48 2.03 -11.24
CA GLY A 545 -5.16 2.63 -12.53
C GLY A 545 -4.51 1.71 -13.56
N TRP A 546 -4.68 0.40 -13.41
CA TRP A 546 -4.18 -0.58 -14.36
C TRP A 546 -5.01 -0.60 -15.65
N PRO A 547 -4.40 -0.90 -16.82
CA PRO A 547 -5.14 -0.99 -18.07
C PRO A 547 -6.24 -2.05 -18.07
N ASP A 548 -7.24 -1.83 -18.92
CA ASP A 548 -8.28 -2.82 -19.24
C ASP A 548 -7.66 -4.14 -19.72
N ALA A 549 -8.45 -5.21 -19.66
CA ALA A 549 -8.10 -6.50 -20.26
C ALA A 549 -7.60 -6.32 -21.71
N GLY A 550 -6.46 -6.93 -22.01
CA GLY A 550 -5.77 -6.93 -23.30
C GLY A 550 -4.95 -5.69 -23.63
N CYS A 551 -5.01 -4.64 -22.80
CA CYS A 551 -4.35 -3.36 -23.05
C CYS A 551 -3.00 -3.17 -22.35
N PHE A 552 -2.69 -4.03 -21.38
CA PHE A 552 -1.38 -4.04 -20.73
C PHE A 552 -0.35 -4.77 -21.59
N SER A 553 0.86 -4.19 -21.71
CA SER A 553 1.99 -4.78 -22.42
C SER A 553 3.16 -4.95 -21.47
N GLY A 554 3.33 -6.15 -20.93
CA GLY A 554 4.43 -6.43 -20.00
C GLY A 554 5.80 -6.33 -20.65
N ALA A 555 5.93 -6.68 -21.93
CA ALA A 555 7.18 -6.55 -22.68
C ALA A 555 7.56 -5.08 -22.96
N GLU A 556 6.59 -4.16 -23.06
CA GLU A 556 6.90 -2.73 -23.17
C GLU A 556 7.23 -2.12 -21.80
N GLU A 557 6.53 -2.52 -20.75
CA GLU A 557 6.77 -1.99 -19.40
C GLU A 557 8.08 -2.55 -18.82
N TYR A 558 8.42 -3.80 -19.09
CA TYR A 558 9.58 -4.54 -18.58
C TYR A 558 10.38 -5.23 -19.70
N PRO A 559 10.98 -4.47 -20.64
CA PRO A 559 11.60 -5.04 -21.85
C PRO A 559 12.72 -6.04 -21.56
N GLU A 560 13.48 -5.79 -20.50
CA GLU A 560 14.63 -6.63 -20.14
C GLU A 560 14.30 -7.81 -19.23
N THR A 561 13.08 -7.90 -18.69
CA THR A 561 12.77 -8.92 -17.67
C THR A 561 11.42 -9.59 -17.81
N TRP A 562 10.56 -9.14 -18.75
CA TRP A 562 9.23 -9.72 -18.92
C TRP A 562 9.28 -11.20 -19.32
N CYS A 563 10.07 -11.55 -20.34
CA CYS A 563 10.21 -12.96 -20.74
C CYS A 563 11.06 -13.78 -19.77
N ASP A 564 11.97 -13.16 -19.02
CA ASP A 564 12.65 -13.81 -17.90
C ASP A 564 11.62 -14.24 -16.85
N PHE A 565 10.70 -13.36 -16.47
CA PHE A 565 9.59 -13.74 -15.59
C PHE A 565 8.70 -14.82 -16.22
N GLY A 566 8.45 -14.76 -17.53
CA GLY A 566 7.77 -15.80 -18.29
C GLY A 566 8.45 -17.18 -18.18
N CYS A 567 9.78 -17.23 -18.22
CA CYS A 567 10.53 -18.47 -17.98
C CYS A 567 10.35 -19.00 -16.56
N ALA A 568 10.30 -18.12 -15.55
CA ALA A 568 10.02 -18.53 -14.17
C ALA A 568 8.59 -19.08 -14.01
N VAL A 569 7.60 -18.44 -14.64
CA VAL A 569 6.20 -18.94 -14.67
C VAL A 569 6.13 -20.30 -15.37
N ARG A 570 6.78 -20.45 -16.53
CA ARG A 570 6.84 -21.74 -17.25
C ARG A 570 7.46 -22.85 -16.39
N ALA A 571 8.51 -22.53 -15.65
CA ALA A 571 9.21 -23.51 -14.80
C ALA A 571 8.38 -23.94 -13.59
N LEU A 572 7.64 -23.03 -12.96
CA LEU A 572 6.96 -23.28 -11.68
C LEU A 572 5.45 -23.54 -11.80
N ASP A 573 4.83 -23.08 -12.88
CA ASP A 573 3.41 -23.19 -13.15
C ASP A 573 3.09 -23.41 -14.65
N PRO A 574 3.57 -24.51 -15.26
CA PRO A 574 3.35 -24.79 -16.68
C PRO A 574 1.87 -25.01 -17.04
N TRP A 575 0.99 -25.19 -16.06
CA TRP A 575 -0.46 -25.40 -16.25
C TRP A 575 -1.30 -24.13 -16.00
N GLY A 576 -0.66 -23.02 -15.64
CA GLY A 576 -1.32 -21.75 -15.35
C GLY A 576 -2.26 -21.79 -14.15
N LYS A 577 -1.94 -22.61 -13.15
CA LYS A 577 -2.72 -22.80 -11.92
C LYS A 577 -2.89 -21.52 -11.11
N PHE A 578 -1.92 -20.60 -11.16
CA PHE A 578 -1.94 -19.32 -10.45
C PHE A 578 -2.39 -18.15 -11.34
N GLN A 579 -3.08 -18.46 -12.44
CA GLN A 579 -3.73 -17.46 -13.28
C GLN A 579 -4.83 -16.73 -12.49
N ASP A 580 -4.89 -15.41 -12.70
CA ASP A 580 -5.87 -14.56 -12.03
C ASP A 580 -7.09 -14.25 -12.90
N SER A 581 -7.99 -13.41 -12.41
CA SER A 581 -9.21 -13.03 -13.13
C SER A 581 -8.99 -12.13 -14.35
N ALA A 582 -7.77 -11.70 -14.66
CA ALA A 582 -7.38 -11.07 -15.93
C ALA A 582 -6.13 -11.78 -16.49
N GLY A 583 -6.30 -13.07 -16.73
CA GLY A 583 -5.21 -13.95 -17.17
C GLY A 583 -4.55 -13.56 -18.49
N ASP A 584 -5.21 -12.73 -19.28
CA ASP A 584 -4.74 -12.15 -20.54
C ASP A 584 -3.64 -11.10 -20.34
N ARG A 585 -3.52 -10.50 -19.15
CA ARG A 585 -2.41 -9.60 -18.79
C ARG A 585 -1.07 -10.32 -18.69
N TRP A 586 -1.09 -11.63 -18.44
CA TRP A 586 0.07 -12.49 -18.26
C TRP A 586 0.33 -13.26 -19.55
N ASN A 587 0.61 -12.52 -20.61
CA ASN A 587 0.82 -13.06 -21.95
C ASN A 587 2.31 -13.10 -22.31
N TRP A 588 2.73 -14.23 -22.89
CA TRP A 588 4.03 -14.41 -23.53
C TRP A 588 3.90 -15.07 -24.92
N GLU A 589 2.69 -15.16 -25.47
CA GLU A 589 2.48 -15.61 -26.85
C GLU A 589 3.31 -14.75 -27.81
N GLY A 590 4.09 -15.40 -28.68
CA GLY A 590 5.08 -14.74 -29.55
C GLY A 590 6.51 -14.87 -29.05
N ALA A 591 6.74 -15.02 -27.73
CA ALA A 591 8.03 -15.42 -27.19
C ALA A 591 8.10 -16.95 -27.10
N ASP A 592 9.07 -17.56 -27.79
CA ASP A 592 9.28 -19.01 -27.77
C ASP A 592 9.93 -19.45 -26.44
N LEU A 593 9.14 -19.45 -25.37
CA LEU A 593 9.61 -19.82 -24.03
C LEU A 593 10.06 -21.30 -23.95
N GLU A 594 9.67 -22.15 -24.89
CA GLU A 594 10.12 -23.54 -24.92
C GLU A 594 11.57 -23.65 -25.37
N ARG A 595 11.95 -22.91 -26.40
CA ARG A 595 13.31 -22.89 -26.93
C ARG A 595 14.24 -21.90 -26.20
N CYS A 596 13.70 -20.76 -25.80
CA CYS A 596 14.49 -19.62 -25.33
C CYS A 596 14.72 -19.59 -23.81
N CYS A 597 14.03 -20.42 -23.02
CA CYS A 597 14.23 -20.46 -21.57
C CYS A 597 15.31 -21.45 -21.15
N ASN A 598 16.14 -21.05 -20.19
CA ASN A 598 17.09 -21.92 -19.48
C ASN A 598 17.00 -21.67 -17.96
N GLU A 599 17.88 -22.29 -17.16
CA GLU A 599 17.90 -22.15 -15.69
C GLU A 599 18.15 -20.70 -15.21
N GLY A 600 18.76 -19.87 -16.05
CA GLY A 600 19.07 -18.46 -15.78
C GLY A 600 18.04 -17.45 -16.32
N GLY A 601 16.99 -17.91 -17.00
CA GLY A 601 15.96 -17.05 -17.59
C GLY A 601 15.88 -17.15 -19.11
N TYR A 602 15.51 -16.05 -19.75
CA TYR A 602 15.28 -15.96 -21.20
C TYR A 602 16.57 -15.62 -21.93
N ASP A 603 17.06 -16.57 -22.73
CA ASP A 603 18.34 -16.49 -23.43
C ASP A 603 18.24 -15.74 -24.75
N ARG A 604 18.64 -14.47 -24.70
CA ARG A 604 18.65 -13.57 -25.87
C ARG A 604 19.80 -13.84 -26.84
N SER A 605 20.75 -14.70 -26.47
CA SER A 605 21.86 -15.06 -27.37
C SER A 605 21.45 -16.06 -28.45
N ILE A 606 20.33 -16.77 -28.24
CA ILE A 606 19.76 -17.70 -29.21
C ILE A 606 19.07 -16.91 -30.32
N GLU A 607 19.45 -17.16 -31.58
CA GLU A 607 18.85 -16.49 -32.75
C GLU A 607 17.32 -16.65 -32.77
N GLY A 608 16.58 -15.54 -32.76
CA GLY A 608 15.12 -15.51 -32.71
C GLY A 608 14.51 -15.33 -31.31
N CYS A 609 15.33 -15.28 -30.25
CA CYS A 609 14.87 -15.06 -28.87
C CYS A 609 14.97 -13.59 -28.46
N ASN A 610 14.07 -12.72 -28.94
CA ASN A 610 14.10 -11.26 -28.71
C ASN A 610 12.94 -10.69 -27.85
N CYS A 611 12.24 -11.54 -27.09
CA CYS A 611 11.11 -11.18 -26.22
C CYS A 611 10.08 -10.25 -26.90
N GLN A 612 9.63 -10.61 -28.09
CA GLN A 612 8.58 -9.87 -28.78
C GLN A 612 7.20 -10.46 -28.47
N VAL A 613 6.47 -9.76 -27.60
CA VAL A 613 5.11 -10.12 -27.21
C VAL A 613 4.17 -9.01 -27.71
N PRO A 614 3.26 -9.29 -28.66
CA PRO A 614 2.29 -8.30 -29.11
C PRO A 614 1.24 -8.06 -28.03
N ARG A 615 0.67 -6.84 -28.02
CA ARG A 615 -0.54 -6.56 -27.25
C ARG A 615 -1.69 -7.40 -27.78
N LEU A 616 -2.55 -7.86 -26.88
CA LEU A 616 -3.76 -8.62 -27.26
C LEU A 616 -4.81 -7.73 -27.91
N ARG A 617 -4.89 -6.46 -27.50
CA ARG A 617 -5.67 -5.40 -28.16
C ARG A 617 -4.72 -4.37 -28.76
N SER A 618 -5.08 -3.82 -29.91
CA SER A 618 -4.30 -2.74 -30.51
C SER A 618 -4.30 -1.49 -29.62
N VAL A 619 -3.33 -0.59 -29.83
CA VAL A 619 -3.26 0.68 -29.08
C VAL A 619 -4.50 1.52 -29.34
N GLU A 620 -5.03 1.48 -30.56
CA GLU A 620 -6.22 2.24 -30.99
C GLU A 620 -7.51 1.72 -30.33
N ASP A 621 -7.57 0.42 -30.03
CA ASP A 621 -8.71 -0.21 -29.37
C ASP A 621 -8.65 -0.05 -27.84
N CYS A 622 -7.53 0.40 -27.29
CA CYS A 622 -7.35 0.64 -25.87
C CYS A 622 -7.71 2.08 -25.50
N PRO A 623 -8.49 2.30 -24.43
CA PRO A 623 -8.71 3.67 -23.96
C PRO A 623 -7.37 4.29 -23.53
N PRO A 624 -7.15 5.58 -23.83
CA PRO A 624 -5.90 6.24 -23.48
C PRO A 624 -5.74 6.28 -21.96
N SER A 625 -4.51 6.17 -21.47
CA SER A 625 -4.24 6.37 -20.04
C SER A 625 -4.68 7.79 -19.60
N PRO A 626 -5.28 7.96 -18.42
CA PRO A 626 -5.59 6.98 -17.38
C PRO A 626 -7.05 6.49 -17.46
N PHE A 627 -7.71 6.65 -18.61
CA PHE A 627 -9.14 6.42 -18.82
C PHE A 627 -9.48 4.93 -19.00
N TYR A 628 -8.79 4.06 -18.27
CA TYR A 628 -9.10 2.64 -18.24
C TYR A 628 -10.51 2.48 -17.63
N THR A 629 -11.38 1.75 -18.32
CA THR A 629 -12.83 1.85 -18.12
C THR A 629 -13.40 0.86 -17.11
N ASP A 630 -12.54 0.11 -16.40
CA ASP A 630 -12.93 -0.90 -15.41
C ASP A 630 -14.14 -1.73 -15.86
N GLN A 631 -14.08 -2.28 -17.08
CA GLN A 631 -15.00 -3.36 -17.46
C GLN A 631 -14.74 -4.62 -16.64
#